data_AF-A0A2V2S1V4-F1
#
_entry.id   AF-A0A2V2S1V4-F1
#
_cell.length_a   1.000
_cell.length_b   1.000
_cell.length_c   1.000
_cell.angle_alpha   90.00
_cell.angle_beta   90.00
_cell.angle_gamma   90.00
#
_symmetry.space_group_name_H-M   'P 1'
#
loop_
_entity.id
_entity.type
_entity.pdbx_description
1 polymer ?
#
loop_
_entity_poly.entity_id
_entity_poly.type
_entity_poly.pdbx_seq_one_letter_code
_entity_poly.pdbx_strand_id
1 'polypeptide(L)'
;MADESSLRNSGGADETTPMAQGASSECPAESGVPEIRIGKAQVPAEVNGQSTTVELFTMSMGEEAIYLAPLKTWSQLDLFKWRVQGKLPGTPAGLEIAADHVKLAGETIWTSDLDGCAKLERAFNQWLALERGTIELAKQKAQTTAPAEPVATADEELPHYKIEMDKTAQPHIVCMEGRDVAANVAITAIGINSLITQGLIRRPQDWKIGALREWIELDGHVFKIKDGDAGLLELERALNERYVPAGAGDSGRDVMVFANPGSSSGFDIQFPVIEGVVENKRRHLDIEAMELLSDPQRCRVLRKGIIVKLAPPDLIFKMQTADGGERNLEPGPQNAIMVTGPDGQRKAIDLSQPVSHLGLGAPELTEIFNHPSVNRRARRKLQAEGGFDGWLEAA
;
A
#
# COMPACT_ATOMS: atom_id res chain seq x y z
N MET A 1 14.95 87.89 -19.57
CA MET A 1 13.80 87.74 -18.66
C MET A 1 12.94 86.61 -19.20
N ALA A 2 12.64 85.64 -18.33
CA ALA A 2 11.37 84.93 -18.13
C ALA A 2 10.18 85.22 -19.10
N ASP A 3 9.26 84.29 -19.40
CA ASP A 3 9.16 82.88 -18.98
C ASP A 3 8.19 82.03 -19.83
N GLU A 4 8.10 80.75 -19.51
CA GLU A 4 6.88 79.90 -19.43
C GLU A 4 5.53 80.55 -19.86
N SER A 5 4.64 79.93 -20.66
CA SER A 5 3.99 78.64 -20.39
C SER A 5 2.81 78.35 -21.35
N SER A 6 2.31 77.11 -21.28
CA SER A 6 0.89 76.73 -21.39
C SER A 6 0.21 76.52 -22.76
N LEU A 7 -0.14 75.23 -22.95
CA LEU A 7 -1.47 74.71 -23.30
C LEU A 7 -2.07 75.06 -24.68
N ARG A 8 -2.15 74.04 -25.54
CA ARG A 8 -3.31 73.84 -26.42
C ARG A 8 -3.92 72.46 -26.22
N ASN A 9 -5.23 72.47 -25.99
CA ASN A 9 -6.09 71.30 -25.84
C ASN A 9 -7.26 71.46 -26.84
N SER A 10 -7.50 70.41 -27.63
CA SER A 10 -8.62 70.22 -28.57
C SER A 10 -8.38 68.83 -29.19
N GLY A 11 -9.20 67.77 -29.00
CA GLY A 11 -10.66 67.74 -28.96
C GLY A 11 -11.20 67.63 -30.39
N GLY A 12 -11.96 66.60 -30.80
CA GLY A 12 -12.47 65.41 -30.11
C GLY A 12 -13.76 64.90 -30.78
N ALA A 13 -14.00 63.57 -30.77
CA ALA A 13 -15.15 62.85 -31.35
C ALA A 13 -15.25 62.87 -32.90
N ASP A 14 -15.73 61.82 -33.59
CA ASP A 14 -16.24 60.50 -33.17
C ASP A 14 -15.91 59.43 -34.27
N GLU A 15 -16.37 58.16 -34.34
CA GLU A 15 -17.47 57.44 -33.68
C GLU A 15 -17.19 55.91 -33.54
N THR A 16 -17.98 55.21 -32.72
CA THR A 16 -18.21 53.75 -32.67
C THR A 16 -17.03 52.75 -32.60
N THR A 17 -16.85 52.14 -31.42
CA THR A 17 -16.47 50.71 -31.28
C THR A 17 -17.08 50.18 -29.97
N PRO A 18 -17.84 49.07 -29.97
CA PRO A 18 -18.48 48.55 -28.77
C PRO A 18 -17.54 47.71 -27.90
N MET A 19 -17.89 47.58 -26.62
CA MET A 19 -17.26 46.65 -25.68
C MET A 19 -17.59 45.19 -26.02
N ALA A 20 -16.65 44.27 -25.79
CA ALA A 20 -16.79 43.23 -24.75
C ALA A 20 -15.65 42.19 -24.78
N GLN A 21 -15.00 42.03 -23.62
CA GLN A 21 -14.59 40.77 -23.00
C GLN A 21 -14.35 39.54 -23.92
N GLY A 22 -13.08 39.24 -24.14
CA GLY A 22 -12.59 37.97 -24.64
C GLY A 22 -11.14 37.80 -24.23
N ALA A 23 -10.89 37.53 -22.94
CA ALA A 23 -9.55 37.24 -22.45
C ALA A 23 -9.13 35.86 -22.96
N SER A 24 -8.57 35.82 -24.18
CA SER A 24 -7.87 34.66 -24.71
C SER A 24 -6.71 34.33 -23.79
N SER A 25 -6.94 33.40 -22.86
CA SER A 25 -5.86 32.69 -22.19
C SER A 25 -5.22 31.80 -23.26
N GLU A 26 -4.26 32.37 -23.99
CA GLU A 26 -3.37 31.61 -24.85
C GLU A 26 -2.62 30.62 -23.96
N CYS A 27 -3.07 29.36 -23.96
CA CYS A 27 -2.30 28.27 -23.41
C CYS A 27 -0.93 28.27 -24.12
N PRO A 28 0.19 28.14 -23.40
CA PRO A 28 1.49 28.00 -24.04
C PRO A 28 1.43 26.74 -24.91
N ALA A 29 1.48 26.93 -26.23
CA ALA A 29 1.58 25.84 -27.19
C ALA A 29 3.00 25.26 -27.09
N GLU A 30 3.19 24.29 -26.20
CA GLU A 30 4.42 23.51 -26.18
C GLU A 30 4.54 22.75 -27.51
N SER A 31 5.51 23.19 -28.30
CA SER A 31 5.97 22.50 -29.50
C SER A 31 6.64 21.18 -29.11
N GLY A 32 5.85 20.13 -28.95
CA GLY A 32 6.30 18.78 -28.67
C GLY A 32 6.22 17.90 -29.91
N VAL A 33 7.35 17.34 -30.33
CA VAL A 33 7.34 16.12 -31.17
C VAL A 33 6.66 15.02 -30.35
N PRO A 34 5.68 14.27 -30.88
CA PRO A 34 5.03 13.20 -30.11
C PRO A 34 6.08 12.19 -29.63
N GLU A 35 6.13 12.01 -28.31
CA GLU A 35 7.17 11.22 -27.62
C GLU A 35 6.92 9.73 -27.82
N ILE A 36 5.65 9.34 -27.78
CA ILE A 36 5.16 8.05 -28.26
C ILE A 36 4.71 8.24 -29.70
N ARG A 37 5.20 7.40 -30.62
CA ARG A 37 4.71 7.33 -32.01
C ARG A 37 4.07 6.00 -32.31
N ILE A 38 3.03 5.99 -33.14
CA ILE A 38 2.34 4.76 -33.56
C ILE A 38 2.48 4.54 -35.08
N GLY A 39 3.00 3.36 -35.44
CA GLY A 39 3.01 2.85 -36.80
C GLY A 39 2.13 1.61 -36.97
N LYS A 40 2.18 1.03 -38.16
CA LYS A 40 1.73 -0.35 -38.42
C LYS A 40 2.88 -1.15 -39.03
N ALA A 41 2.92 -2.43 -38.70
CA ALA A 41 3.85 -3.38 -39.29
C ALA A 41 3.09 -4.66 -39.68
N GLN A 42 3.47 -5.22 -40.83
CA GLN A 42 2.95 -6.48 -41.31
C GLN A 42 3.82 -7.61 -40.78
N VAL A 43 3.24 -8.49 -39.95
CA VAL A 43 3.94 -9.60 -39.29
C VAL A 43 3.40 -10.93 -39.83
N PRO A 44 4.24 -11.88 -40.26
CA PRO A 44 3.79 -13.20 -40.65
C PRO A 44 3.29 -13.97 -39.42
N ALA A 45 2.08 -14.53 -39.51
CA ALA A 45 1.46 -15.36 -38.49
C ALA A 45 0.88 -16.63 -39.11
N GLU A 46 0.99 -17.76 -38.43
CA GLU A 46 0.30 -18.99 -38.86
C GLU A 46 -1.10 -19.03 -38.26
N VAL A 47 -2.12 -19.00 -39.12
CA VAL A 47 -3.52 -19.18 -38.73
C VAL A 47 -4.03 -20.42 -39.46
N ASN A 48 -4.49 -21.42 -38.70
CA ASN A 48 -4.96 -22.71 -39.22
C ASN A 48 -3.98 -23.43 -40.19
N GLY A 49 -2.66 -23.29 -39.96
CA GLY A 49 -1.62 -23.89 -40.80
C GLY A 49 -1.37 -23.19 -42.13
N GLN A 50 -1.94 -21.99 -42.35
CA GLN A 50 -1.59 -21.11 -43.46
C GLN A 50 -0.83 -19.89 -42.95
N SER A 51 0.35 -19.63 -43.51
CA SER A 51 1.11 -18.41 -43.27
C SER A 51 0.34 -17.22 -43.85
N THR A 52 -0.16 -16.36 -42.97
CA THR A 52 -0.99 -15.19 -43.29
C THR A 52 -0.29 -13.95 -42.71
N THR A 53 -0.28 -12.83 -43.42
CA THR A 53 0.30 -11.60 -42.87
C THR A 53 -0.75 -10.83 -42.08
N VAL A 54 -0.48 -10.56 -40.80
CA VAL A 54 -1.36 -9.80 -39.91
C VAL A 54 -0.78 -8.41 -39.72
N GLU A 55 -1.61 -7.38 -39.84
CA GLU A 55 -1.22 -6.00 -39.59
C GLU A 55 -1.37 -5.68 -38.09
N LEU A 56 -0.26 -5.33 -37.44
CA LEU A 56 -0.22 -4.97 -36.02
C LEU A 56 0.23 -3.51 -35.87
N PHE A 57 -0.31 -2.81 -34.88
CA PHE A 57 0.23 -1.52 -34.48
C PHE A 57 1.62 -1.69 -33.87
N THR A 58 2.52 -0.76 -34.16
CA THR A 58 3.83 -0.63 -33.50
C THR A 58 3.84 0.64 -32.67
N MET A 59 4.40 0.58 -31.48
CA MET A 59 4.62 1.73 -30.61
C MET A 59 6.11 1.98 -30.49
N SER A 60 6.55 3.22 -30.71
CA SER A 60 7.96 3.60 -30.59
C SER A 60 8.16 4.83 -29.70
N MET A 61 9.32 4.86 -29.03
CA MET A 61 9.80 5.96 -28.21
C MET A 61 11.28 6.16 -28.51
N GLY A 62 11.63 7.29 -29.13
CA GLY A 62 12.98 7.50 -29.66
C GLY A 62 13.34 6.47 -30.72
N GLU A 63 14.41 5.70 -30.49
CA GLU A 63 14.89 4.63 -31.39
C GLU A 63 14.33 3.23 -31.04
N GLU A 64 13.64 3.09 -29.91
CA GLU A 64 13.11 1.81 -29.42
C GLU A 64 11.67 1.61 -29.95
N ALA A 65 11.33 0.40 -30.41
CA ALA A 65 10.01 0.09 -30.96
C ALA A 65 9.50 -1.31 -30.57
N ILE A 66 8.25 -1.39 -30.12
CA ILE A 66 7.56 -2.63 -29.72
C ILE A 66 6.34 -2.88 -30.61
N TYR A 67 5.97 -4.15 -30.77
CA TYR A 67 4.71 -4.53 -31.40
C TYR A 67 3.60 -4.54 -30.35
N LEU A 68 2.45 -3.95 -30.65
CA LEU A 68 1.24 -4.07 -29.85
C LEU A 68 0.57 -5.41 -30.18
N ALA A 69 1.16 -6.50 -29.68
CA ALA A 69 0.74 -7.85 -29.98
C ALA A 69 -0.56 -8.23 -29.22
N PRO A 70 -1.55 -8.87 -29.89
CA PRO A 70 -2.82 -9.26 -29.27
C PRO A 70 -2.64 -10.19 -28.07
N LEU A 71 -3.55 -10.07 -27.10
CA LEU A 71 -3.63 -10.86 -25.87
C LEU A 71 -2.37 -10.80 -24.99
N LYS A 72 -1.49 -9.81 -25.21
CA LYS A 72 -0.33 -9.54 -24.37
C LYS A 72 -0.61 -8.41 -23.39
N THR A 73 -0.15 -8.58 -22.15
CA THR A 73 -0.22 -7.51 -21.14
C THR A 73 0.92 -6.51 -21.35
N TRP A 74 0.78 -5.29 -20.83
CA TRP A 74 1.82 -4.26 -20.94
C TRP A 74 3.21 -4.74 -20.47
N SER A 75 3.28 -5.50 -19.38
CA SER A 75 4.54 -6.08 -18.88
C SER A 75 5.22 -7.09 -19.82
N GLN A 76 4.46 -7.69 -20.75
CA GLN A 76 4.96 -8.60 -21.80
C GLN A 76 5.37 -7.84 -23.07
N LEU A 77 4.80 -6.65 -23.31
CA LEU A 77 5.05 -5.80 -24.47
C LEU A 77 6.19 -4.81 -24.24
N ASP A 78 6.35 -4.35 -23.00
CA ASP A 78 7.43 -3.47 -22.55
C ASP A 78 8.77 -4.22 -22.50
N LEU A 79 9.31 -4.54 -23.69
CA LEU A 79 10.57 -5.27 -23.87
C LEU A 79 11.77 -4.44 -23.39
N PHE A 80 11.75 -3.14 -23.67
CA PHE A 80 12.81 -2.18 -23.31
C PHE A 80 12.73 -1.69 -21.85
N LYS A 81 11.66 -2.06 -21.12
CA LYS A 81 11.43 -1.65 -19.72
C LYS A 81 11.34 -0.13 -19.58
N TRP A 82 10.61 0.53 -20.48
CA TRP A 82 10.36 1.97 -20.50
C TRP A 82 9.80 2.51 -19.17
N ARG A 83 9.02 1.71 -18.43
CA ARG A 83 8.59 2.08 -17.07
C ARG A 83 9.74 2.09 -16.06
N VAL A 84 10.61 1.07 -16.08
CA VAL A 84 11.77 0.96 -15.18
C VAL A 84 12.82 2.03 -15.48
N GLN A 85 12.97 2.41 -16.74
CA GLN A 85 13.82 3.53 -17.17
C GLN A 85 13.21 4.92 -16.86
N GLY A 86 11.99 5.00 -16.32
CA GLY A 86 11.29 6.27 -16.05
C GLY A 86 10.81 7.02 -17.30
N LYS A 87 10.95 6.43 -18.51
CA LYS A 87 10.44 7.00 -19.77
C LYS A 87 8.91 7.07 -19.76
N LEU A 88 8.26 6.05 -19.18
CA LEU A 88 6.80 5.99 -19.01
C LEU A 88 6.40 5.95 -17.52
N PRO A 89 5.36 6.70 -17.11
CA PRO A 89 4.98 6.84 -15.70
C PRO A 89 4.27 5.60 -15.12
N GLY A 90 3.74 4.72 -15.97
CA GLY A 90 2.95 3.58 -15.52
C GLY A 90 2.49 2.67 -16.67
N THR A 91 1.54 1.79 -16.38
CA THR A 91 0.81 1.03 -17.41
C THR A 91 -0.29 1.92 -17.99
N PRO A 92 -0.44 1.99 -19.33
CA PRO A 92 -1.51 2.78 -19.96
C PRO A 92 -2.90 2.35 -19.50
N ALA A 93 -3.69 3.32 -19.01
CA ALA A 93 -4.96 3.05 -18.34
C ALA A 93 -6.00 2.43 -19.29
N GLY A 94 -6.59 1.30 -18.90
CA GLY A 94 -7.57 0.59 -19.73
C GLY A 94 -7.00 -0.02 -21.02
N LEU A 95 -5.69 -0.27 -21.08
CA LEU A 95 -5.06 -0.89 -22.24
C LEU A 95 -5.52 -2.34 -22.44
N GLU A 96 -6.20 -2.58 -23.55
CA GLU A 96 -6.59 -3.91 -24.04
C GLU A 96 -6.13 -4.06 -25.48
N ILE A 97 -5.50 -5.18 -25.83
CA ILE A 97 -5.01 -5.43 -27.19
C ILE A 97 -5.65 -6.71 -27.70
N ALA A 98 -6.68 -6.57 -28.51
CA ALA A 98 -7.36 -7.66 -29.21
C ALA A 98 -6.73 -7.88 -30.60
N ALA A 99 -7.22 -8.88 -31.33
CA ALA A 99 -6.73 -9.18 -32.69
C ALA A 99 -7.17 -8.13 -33.74
N ASP A 100 -8.27 -7.43 -33.46
CA ASP A 100 -8.96 -6.50 -34.37
C ASP A 100 -9.04 -5.07 -33.84
N HIS A 101 -8.74 -4.83 -32.55
CA HIS A 101 -8.77 -3.50 -31.95
C HIS A 101 -7.81 -3.34 -30.77
N VAL A 102 -7.49 -2.09 -30.46
CA VAL A 102 -6.79 -1.67 -29.24
C VAL A 102 -7.71 -0.75 -28.45
N LYS A 103 -7.96 -1.05 -27.17
CA LYS A 103 -8.58 -0.10 -26.25
C LYS A 103 -7.52 0.63 -25.44
N LEU A 104 -7.73 1.92 -25.20
CA LEU A 104 -6.88 2.75 -24.35
C LEU A 104 -7.69 3.95 -23.84
N ALA A 105 -7.56 4.29 -22.55
CA ALA A 105 -8.21 5.45 -21.93
C ALA A 105 -9.74 5.54 -22.14
N GLY A 106 -10.41 4.40 -22.39
CA GLY A 106 -11.85 4.32 -22.70
C GLY A 106 -12.20 4.41 -24.19
N GLU A 107 -11.25 4.76 -25.06
CA GLU A 107 -11.44 4.69 -26.52
C GLU A 107 -11.17 3.27 -27.05
N THR A 108 -11.77 2.93 -28.20
CA THR A 108 -11.53 1.67 -28.93
C THR A 108 -11.14 1.99 -30.38
N ILE A 109 -9.90 1.68 -30.74
CA ILE A 109 -9.30 1.93 -32.05
C ILE A 109 -9.17 0.62 -32.81
N TRP A 110 -9.84 0.49 -33.96
CA TRP A 110 -9.80 -0.72 -34.78
C TRP A 110 -8.54 -0.79 -35.63
N THR A 111 -7.97 -1.99 -35.82
CA THR A 111 -6.80 -2.20 -36.68
C THR A 111 -7.07 -1.85 -38.14
N SER A 112 -8.32 -2.02 -38.59
CA SER A 112 -8.82 -1.64 -39.91
C SER A 112 -9.08 -0.13 -40.10
N ASP A 113 -8.93 0.68 -39.06
CA ASP A 113 -9.09 2.14 -39.16
C ASP A 113 -7.93 2.76 -39.96
N LEU A 114 -8.27 3.59 -40.94
CA LEU A 114 -7.31 4.34 -41.77
C LEU A 114 -6.56 5.38 -40.94
N ASP A 115 -7.26 6.02 -39.99
CA ASP A 115 -6.68 6.99 -39.05
C ASP A 115 -6.22 6.33 -37.74
N GLY A 116 -6.24 4.99 -37.66
CA GLY A 116 -6.01 4.24 -36.43
C GLY A 116 -4.68 4.59 -35.75
N CYS A 117 -3.61 4.78 -36.53
CA CYS A 117 -2.31 5.20 -36.01
C CYS A 117 -2.39 6.56 -35.31
N ALA A 118 -2.97 7.56 -35.98
CA ALA A 118 -3.05 8.93 -35.46
C ALA A 118 -4.02 9.04 -34.26
N LYS A 119 -5.08 8.23 -34.23
CA LYS A 119 -5.98 8.12 -33.07
C LYS A 119 -5.28 7.48 -31.87
N LEU A 120 -4.63 6.33 -32.07
CA LEU A 120 -3.93 5.62 -31.02
C LEU A 120 -2.70 6.41 -30.49
N GLU A 121 -1.96 7.09 -31.37
CA GLU A 121 -0.86 7.99 -31.01
C GLU A 121 -1.35 9.15 -30.15
N ARG A 122 -2.47 9.77 -30.53
CA ARG A 122 -3.11 10.82 -29.71
C ARG A 122 -3.51 10.29 -28.34
N ALA A 123 -4.16 9.14 -28.26
CA ALA A 123 -4.60 8.54 -27.01
C ALA A 123 -3.41 8.21 -26.07
N PHE A 124 -2.32 7.66 -26.60
CA PHE A 124 -1.10 7.40 -25.83
C PHE A 124 -0.44 8.68 -25.31
N ASN A 125 -0.28 9.71 -26.14
CA ASN A 125 0.34 10.97 -25.70
C ASN A 125 -0.57 11.77 -24.76
N GLN A 126 -1.89 11.71 -24.90
CA GLN A 126 -2.85 12.30 -23.96
C GLN A 126 -2.80 11.62 -22.59
N TRP A 127 -2.77 10.28 -22.55
CA TRP A 127 -2.55 9.54 -21.32
C TRP A 127 -1.20 9.92 -20.66
N LEU A 128 -0.11 9.94 -21.44
CA LEU A 128 1.21 10.31 -20.94
C LEU A 128 1.25 11.71 -20.32
N ALA A 129 0.61 12.69 -20.96
CA ALA A 129 0.50 14.05 -20.45
C ALA A 129 -0.33 14.13 -19.16
N LEU A 130 -1.45 13.40 -19.09
CA LEU A 130 -2.32 13.36 -17.90
C LEU A 130 -1.60 12.75 -16.69
N GLU A 131 -0.89 11.63 -16.87
CA GLU A 131 -0.12 11.00 -15.79
C GLU A 131 1.03 11.91 -15.30
N ARG A 132 1.78 12.51 -16.23
CA ARG A 132 2.87 13.44 -15.87
C ARG A 132 2.34 14.69 -15.16
N GLY A 133 1.27 15.30 -15.67
CA GLY A 133 0.59 16.41 -14.99
C GLY A 133 0.09 16.02 -13.60
N THR A 134 -0.44 14.81 -13.41
CA THR A 134 -0.84 14.28 -12.10
C THR A 134 0.36 14.14 -11.15
N ILE A 135 1.49 13.60 -11.63
CA ILE A 135 2.74 13.46 -10.86
C ILE A 135 3.34 14.83 -10.49
N GLU A 136 3.32 15.80 -11.39
CA GLU A 136 3.80 17.16 -11.13
C GLU A 136 2.91 17.91 -10.14
N LEU A 137 1.60 17.80 -10.27
CA LEU A 137 0.65 18.42 -9.34
C LEU A 137 0.75 17.79 -7.94
N ALA A 138 1.05 16.51 -7.84
CA ALA A 138 1.42 15.86 -6.58
C ALA A 138 2.76 16.39 -6.01
N LYS A 139 3.79 16.57 -6.84
CA LYS A 139 5.08 17.16 -6.43
C LYS A 139 4.96 18.61 -5.97
N GLN A 140 4.18 19.45 -6.66
CA GLN A 140 3.93 20.84 -6.30
C GLN A 140 3.16 20.94 -4.97
N LYS A 141 2.13 20.09 -4.77
CA LYS A 141 1.46 19.97 -3.46
C LYS A 141 2.42 19.56 -2.34
N ALA A 142 3.33 18.62 -2.60
CA ALA A 142 4.35 18.20 -1.63
C ALA A 142 5.42 19.29 -1.33
N GLN A 143 5.66 20.24 -2.24
CA GLN A 143 6.65 21.31 -2.06
C GLN A 143 6.10 22.58 -1.40
N THR A 144 4.77 22.77 -1.33
CA THR A 144 4.17 24.01 -0.82
C THR A 144 3.86 23.95 0.69
N THR A 145 4.12 22.84 1.36
CA THR A 145 3.91 22.68 2.81
C THR A 145 5.27 22.59 3.51
N ALA A 146 5.55 23.57 4.38
CA ALA A 146 6.71 23.52 5.28
C ALA A 146 6.67 22.23 6.13
N PRO A 147 7.80 21.70 6.62
CA PRO A 147 7.83 20.41 7.28
C PRO A 147 6.90 20.39 8.48
N ALA A 148 5.74 19.75 8.34
CA ALA A 148 5.00 19.28 9.49
C ALA A 148 5.93 18.32 10.22
N GLU A 149 6.09 18.52 11.54
CA GLU A 149 6.92 17.65 12.35
C GLU A 149 6.54 16.19 12.06
N PRO A 150 7.51 15.27 12.00
CA PRO A 150 7.17 13.86 11.90
C PRO A 150 6.18 13.57 13.01
N VAL A 151 5.10 12.86 12.69
CA VAL A 151 4.37 12.13 13.72
C VAL A 151 5.42 11.22 14.35
N ALA A 152 5.95 11.67 15.49
CA ALA A 152 6.97 10.97 16.24
C ALA A 152 6.49 9.54 16.33
N THR A 153 7.35 8.58 15.98
CA THR A 153 7.00 7.16 15.89
C THR A 153 6.14 6.81 17.09
N ALA A 154 4.83 6.72 16.88
CA ALA A 154 3.91 6.43 17.96
C ALA A 154 4.27 5.01 18.34
N ASP A 155 5.03 4.87 19.42
CA ASP A 155 5.33 3.56 19.98
C ASP A 155 3.99 2.86 20.11
N GLU A 156 3.93 1.63 19.62
CA GLU A 156 2.69 0.85 19.69
C GLU A 156 2.45 0.53 21.15
N GLU A 157 1.77 1.46 21.84
CA GLU A 157 1.48 1.40 23.25
C GLU A 157 0.93 0.00 23.55
N LEU A 158 1.59 -0.68 24.49
CA LEU A 158 1.24 -2.03 24.86
C LEU A 158 -0.25 -2.07 25.21
N PRO A 159 -0.99 -3.08 24.73
CA PRO A 159 -2.42 -3.11 24.92
C PRO A 159 -2.74 -3.09 26.41
N HIS A 160 -3.52 -2.09 26.81
CA HIS A 160 -3.95 -1.85 28.18
C HIS A 160 -5.40 -2.28 28.32
N TYR A 161 -5.71 -3.03 29.38
CA TYR A 161 -7.05 -3.56 29.60
C TYR A 161 -7.76 -2.78 30.69
N LYS A 162 -9.04 -2.49 30.46
CA LYS A 162 -9.97 -2.02 31.48
C LYS A 162 -11.15 -2.96 31.56
N ILE A 163 -11.78 -3.04 32.73
CA ILE A 163 -13.04 -3.76 32.89
C ILE A 163 -14.17 -2.77 33.10
N GLU A 164 -15.09 -2.75 32.15
CA GLU A 164 -16.26 -1.87 32.15
C GLU A 164 -17.55 -2.68 32.24
N MET A 165 -18.58 -2.10 32.86
CA MET A 165 -19.93 -2.67 32.87
C MET A 165 -20.70 -2.18 31.65
N ASP A 166 -21.34 -3.10 30.92
CA ASP A 166 -22.25 -2.72 29.85
C ASP A 166 -23.61 -2.19 30.35
N LYS A 167 -24.47 -1.79 29.41
CA LYS A 167 -25.83 -1.30 29.67
C LYS A 167 -26.75 -2.33 30.34
N THR A 168 -26.32 -3.60 30.46
CA THR A 168 -27.02 -4.71 31.13
C THR A 168 -26.36 -5.12 32.45
N ALA A 169 -25.38 -4.33 32.92
CA ALA A 169 -24.55 -4.60 34.09
C ALA A 169 -23.76 -5.93 34.01
N GLN A 170 -23.38 -6.36 32.80
CA GLN A 170 -22.40 -7.42 32.61
C GLN A 170 -21.00 -6.82 32.38
N PRO A 171 -19.93 -7.43 32.92
CA PRO A 171 -18.57 -6.94 32.72
C PRO A 171 -17.99 -7.36 31.37
N HIS A 172 -17.30 -6.43 30.74
CA HIS A 172 -16.55 -6.60 29.49
C HIS A 172 -15.10 -6.16 29.68
N ILE A 173 -14.19 -6.82 28.96
CA ILE A 173 -12.80 -6.40 28.84
C ILE A 173 -12.72 -5.43 27.66
N VAL A 174 -12.39 -4.18 27.96
CA VAL A 174 -12.04 -3.16 26.98
C VAL A 174 -10.53 -3.16 26.81
N CYS A 175 -10.07 -3.69 25.68
CA CYS A 175 -8.68 -3.60 25.26
C CYS A 175 -8.46 -2.26 24.57
N MET A 176 -7.50 -1.48 25.04
CA MET A 176 -7.06 -0.20 24.48
C MET A 176 -5.69 -0.38 23.82
N GLU A 177 -5.46 0.18 22.63
CA GLU A 177 -4.11 0.39 22.08
C GLU A 177 -3.91 1.91 21.95
N GLY A 178 -3.25 2.50 22.94
CA GLY A 178 -3.22 3.94 23.17
C GLY A 178 -4.60 4.50 23.49
N ARG A 179 -5.07 5.46 22.69
CA ARG A 179 -6.40 6.09 22.85
C ARG A 179 -7.53 5.32 22.16
N ASP A 180 -7.21 4.34 21.33
CA ASP A 180 -8.19 3.63 20.50
C ASP A 180 -8.66 2.34 21.19
N VAL A 181 -9.97 2.07 21.13
CA VAL A 181 -10.54 0.79 21.58
C VAL A 181 -10.15 -0.29 20.57
N ALA A 182 -9.18 -1.11 20.94
CA ALA A 182 -8.70 -2.22 20.15
C ALA A 182 -9.70 -3.38 20.10
N ALA A 183 -10.41 -3.67 21.20
CA ALA A 183 -11.51 -4.62 21.26
C ALA A 183 -12.36 -4.35 22.50
N ASN A 184 -13.64 -4.70 22.43
CA ASN A 184 -14.54 -4.73 23.59
C ASN A 184 -15.27 -6.08 23.58
N VAL A 185 -15.05 -6.90 24.62
CA VAL A 185 -15.56 -8.29 24.66
C VAL A 185 -16.11 -8.67 26.02
N ALA A 186 -17.24 -9.37 26.03
CA ALA A 186 -17.81 -9.91 27.25
C ALA A 186 -16.89 -10.95 27.90
N ILE A 187 -16.78 -10.97 29.23
CA ILE A 187 -16.01 -11.98 29.97
C ILE A 187 -16.70 -13.36 29.82
N THR A 188 -16.32 -14.04 28.74
CA THR A 188 -16.95 -15.26 28.22
C THR A 188 -15.90 -16.08 27.48
N ALA A 189 -16.14 -17.37 27.30
CA ALA A 189 -15.19 -18.22 26.58
C ALA A 189 -14.96 -17.77 25.14
N ILE A 190 -15.97 -17.16 24.49
CA ILE A 190 -15.84 -16.59 23.14
C ILE A 190 -15.01 -15.30 23.18
N GLY A 191 -15.29 -14.39 24.13
CA GLY A 191 -14.56 -13.12 24.28
C GLY A 191 -13.08 -13.31 24.60
N ILE A 192 -12.74 -14.19 25.55
CA ILE A 192 -11.36 -14.51 25.89
C ILE A 192 -10.65 -15.17 24.71
N ASN A 193 -11.27 -16.14 24.02
CA ASN A 193 -10.69 -16.71 22.80
C ASN A 193 -10.49 -15.65 21.72
N SER A 194 -11.37 -14.66 21.56
CA SER A 194 -11.20 -13.56 20.62
C SER A 194 -9.96 -12.71 20.95
N LEU A 195 -9.75 -12.33 22.21
CA LEU A 195 -8.54 -11.60 22.61
C LEU A 195 -7.26 -12.44 22.41
N ILE A 196 -7.33 -13.74 22.70
CA ILE A 196 -6.22 -14.66 22.47
C ILE A 196 -5.93 -14.72 20.97
N THR A 197 -6.89 -15.05 20.10
CA THR A 197 -6.64 -15.27 18.68
C THR A 197 -6.19 -14.00 17.96
N GLN A 198 -6.75 -12.84 18.28
CA GLN A 198 -6.31 -11.54 17.76
C GLN A 198 -4.91 -11.11 18.26
N GLY A 199 -4.36 -11.79 19.27
CA GLY A 199 -3.09 -11.40 19.90
C GLY A 199 -3.18 -10.09 20.66
N LEU A 200 -4.35 -9.83 21.23
CA LEU A 200 -4.57 -8.74 22.17
C LEU A 200 -4.23 -9.15 23.60
N ILE A 201 -4.31 -10.43 23.95
CA ILE A 201 -3.71 -10.98 25.20
C ILE A 201 -2.72 -12.09 24.90
N ARG A 202 -1.74 -12.25 25.79
CA ARG A 202 -0.94 -13.47 25.93
C ARG A 202 -1.88 -14.62 26.28
N ARG A 203 -1.71 -15.76 25.61
CA ARG A 203 -2.49 -16.98 25.89
C ARG A 203 -2.16 -17.48 27.31
N PRO A 204 -3.15 -17.62 28.23
CA PRO A 204 -2.96 -18.32 29.50
C PRO A 204 -2.61 -19.80 29.24
N GLN A 205 -1.83 -20.42 30.13
CA GLN A 205 -1.54 -21.85 30.09
C GLN A 205 -2.79 -22.68 30.32
N ASP A 206 -3.62 -22.29 31.31
CA ASP A 206 -4.96 -22.83 31.53
C ASP A 206 -5.92 -21.69 31.88
N TRP A 207 -7.17 -21.80 31.45
CA TRP A 207 -8.22 -20.86 31.85
C TRP A 207 -9.61 -21.48 31.78
N LYS A 208 -10.47 -21.06 32.71
CA LYS A 208 -11.85 -21.55 32.85
C LYS A 208 -12.77 -20.38 33.21
N ILE A 209 -14.05 -20.49 32.87
CA ILE A 209 -15.07 -19.49 33.25
C ILE A 209 -16.25 -20.21 33.90
N GLY A 210 -16.75 -19.66 35.00
CA GLY A 210 -17.93 -20.17 35.69
C GLY A 210 -19.16 -20.19 34.78
N ALA A 211 -20.00 -21.21 34.92
CA ALA A 211 -21.15 -21.42 34.03
C ALA A 211 -22.17 -20.26 34.06
N LEU A 212 -22.18 -19.46 35.14
CA LEU A 212 -23.04 -18.29 35.33
C LEU A 212 -22.25 -16.97 35.17
N ARG A 213 -21.03 -17.03 34.58
CA ARG A 213 -20.08 -15.91 34.41
C ARG A 213 -19.71 -15.23 35.73
N GLU A 214 -19.74 -16.00 36.81
CA GLU A 214 -19.60 -15.54 38.19
C GLU A 214 -18.15 -15.52 38.70
N TRP A 215 -17.25 -16.20 37.99
CA TRP A 215 -15.80 -16.13 38.12
C TRP A 215 -15.11 -16.48 36.80
N ILE A 216 -13.83 -16.11 36.69
CA ILE A 216 -12.89 -16.56 35.68
C ILE A 216 -11.62 -17.04 36.38
N GLU A 217 -11.08 -18.19 35.96
CA GLU A 217 -9.80 -18.74 36.41
C GLU A 217 -8.78 -18.53 35.29
N LEU A 218 -7.64 -17.91 35.59
CA LEU A 218 -6.51 -17.77 34.66
C LEU A 218 -5.23 -18.26 35.36
N ASP A 219 -4.54 -19.24 34.79
CA ASP A 219 -3.33 -19.87 35.32
C ASP A 219 -3.44 -20.25 36.81
N GLY A 220 -4.57 -20.89 37.17
CA GLY A 220 -4.88 -21.33 38.54
C GLY A 220 -5.38 -20.24 39.50
N HIS A 221 -5.43 -18.97 39.08
CA HIS A 221 -5.97 -17.88 39.90
C HIS A 221 -7.43 -17.60 39.56
N VAL A 222 -8.32 -17.74 40.55
CA VAL A 222 -9.77 -17.48 40.40
C VAL A 222 -10.08 -16.01 40.75
N PHE A 223 -10.57 -15.26 39.76
CA PHE A 223 -11.09 -13.91 39.91
C PHE A 223 -12.62 -13.97 39.96
N LYS A 224 -13.20 -13.52 41.08
CA LYS A 224 -14.65 -13.58 41.28
C LYS A 224 -15.34 -12.32 40.77
N ILE A 225 -16.25 -12.50 39.82
CA ILE A 225 -16.97 -11.42 39.16
C ILE A 225 -18.19 -10.97 39.99
N LYS A 226 -18.81 -11.89 40.74
CA LYS A 226 -19.99 -11.59 41.58
C LYS A 226 -19.68 -10.97 42.95
N ASP A 227 -18.44 -11.02 43.42
CA ASP A 227 -18.06 -10.52 44.75
C ASP A 227 -17.81 -8.98 44.77
N GLY A 228 -18.19 -8.28 43.69
CA GLY A 228 -18.12 -6.83 43.54
C GLY A 228 -16.85 -6.33 42.83
N ASP A 229 -16.69 -5.00 42.78
CA ASP A 229 -15.65 -4.31 41.99
C ASP A 229 -14.22 -4.79 42.29
N ALA A 230 -13.96 -5.28 43.51
CA ALA A 230 -12.67 -5.80 43.92
C ALA A 230 -12.16 -6.93 43.00
N GLY A 231 -13.00 -7.91 42.67
CA GLY A 231 -12.59 -9.03 41.82
C GLY A 231 -12.39 -8.66 40.36
N LEU A 232 -13.06 -7.58 39.90
CA LEU A 232 -12.83 -7.00 38.58
C LEU A 232 -11.53 -6.20 38.55
N LEU A 233 -11.24 -5.38 39.57
CA LEU A 233 -9.96 -4.69 39.73
C LEU A 233 -8.78 -5.67 39.80
N GLU A 234 -8.92 -6.81 40.47
CA GLU A 234 -7.89 -7.84 40.50
C GLU A 234 -7.66 -8.51 39.14
N LEU A 235 -8.74 -8.75 38.38
CA LEU A 235 -8.66 -9.29 37.03
C LEU A 235 -8.05 -8.27 36.05
N GLU A 236 -8.45 -7.00 36.12
CA GLU A 236 -7.87 -5.91 35.33
C GLU A 236 -6.36 -5.78 35.59
N ARG A 237 -5.96 -5.75 36.86
CA ARG A 237 -4.55 -5.75 37.26
C ARG A 237 -3.82 -6.97 36.70
N ALA A 238 -4.38 -8.17 36.85
CA ALA A 238 -3.76 -9.39 36.34
C ALA A 238 -3.59 -9.40 34.81
N LEU A 239 -4.58 -8.90 34.06
CA LEU A 239 -4.51 -8.75 32.61
C LEU A 239 -3.33 -7.84 32.21
N ASN A 240 -3.20 -6.68 32.86
CA ASN A 240 -2.16 -5.70 32.59
C ASN A 240 -0.75 -6.13 33.08
N GLU A 241 -0.64 -6.90 34.16
CA GLU A 241 0.66 -7.34 34.70
C GLU A 241 1.19 -8.62 34.05
N ARG A 242 0.32 -9.57 33.70
CA ARG A 242 0.71 -10.95 33.34
C ARG A 242 0.30 -11.37 31.93
N TYR A 243 -0.80 -10.80 31.41
CA TYR A 243 -1.39 -11.21 30.14
C TYR A 243 -1.23 -10.19 29.00
N VAL A 244 -0.46 -9.12 29.18
CA VAL A 244 0.05 -8.30 28.07
C VAL A 244 0.86 -9.21 27.12
N PRO A 245 0.60 -9.18 25.79
CA PRO A 245 1.27 -10.03 24.81
C PRO A 245 2.73 -9.63 24.61
N ALA A 246 3.62 -10.22 25.43
CA ALA A 246 5.06 -10.24 25.18
C ALA A 246 5.37 -10.94 23.84
N GLY A 247 6.25 -10.35 23.03
CA GLY A 247 6.43 -10.70 21.61
C GLY A 247 7.07 -12.05 21.27
N ALA A 248 7.24 -12.96 22.24
CA ALA A 248 8.08 -14.16 22.10
C ALA A 248 7.32 -15.50 21.94
N GLY A 249 5.97 -15.50 21.94
CA GLY A 249 5.21 -16.70 22.37
C GLY A 249 4.35 -17.48 21.37
N ASP A 250 4.08 -17.01 20.14
CA ASP A 250 3.11 -17.71 19.27
C ASP A 250 3.36 -17.49 17.77
N SER A 251 4.09 -18.42 17.15
CA SER A 251 4.43 -18.46 15.73
C SER A 251 3.24 -18.78 14.81
N GLY A 252 2.09 -19.23 15.36
CA GLY A 252 0.87 -19.49 14.58
C GLY A 252 0.19 -18.22 14.04
N ARG A 253 0.84 -17.06 14.17
CA ARG A 253 0.26 -15.73 13.96
C ARG A 253 1.22 -14.73 13.29
N ASP A 254 2.38 -15.21 12.87
CA ASP A 254 3.32 -14.47 12.03
C ASP A 254 2.93 -14.64 10.55
N VAL A 255 3.48 -13.80 9.66
CA VAL A 255 3.26 -13.96 8.22
C VAL A 255 4.12 -15.11 7.73
N MET A 256 3.54 -16.07 7.00
CA MET A 256 4.27 -17.15 6.35
C MET A 256 4.14 -17.02 4.83
N VAL A 257 5.26 -17.03 4.12
CA VAL A 257 5.29 -17.06 2.65
C VAL A 257 5.71 -18.45 2.20
N PHE A 258 5.14 -18.93 1.10
CA PHE A 258 5.44 -20.23 0.51
C PHE A 258 5.66 -20.09 -0.99
N ALA A 259 6.60 -20.86 -1.54
CA ALA A 259 6.70 -21.00 -2.99
C ALA A 259 5.43 -21.65 -3.55
N ASN A 260 4.91 -21.08 -4.65
CA ASN A 260 3.83 -21.63 -5.44
C ASN A 260 4.00 -21.21 -6.92
N PRO A 261 4.58 -22.07 -7.78
CA PRO A 261 4.73 -21.80 -9.21
C PRO A 261 3.39 -21.58 -9.96
N GLY A 262 2.25 -21.94 -9.37
CA GLY A 262 0.92 -21.67 -9.93
C GLY A 262 0.35 -20.29 -9.59
N SER A 263 1.00 -19.53 -8.70
CA SER A 263 0.64 -18.15 -8.37
C SER A 263 1.27 -17.17 -9.36
N SER A 264 0.59 -16.04 -9.64
CA SER A 264 1.09 -15.01 -10.58
C SER A 264 2.37 -14.32 -10.12
N SER A 265 2.63 -14.29 -8.80
CA SER A 265 3.87 -13.83 -8.18
C SER A 265 4.89 -14.95 -7.92
N GLY A 266 4.53 -16.22 -8.18
CA GLY A 266 5.31 -17.39 -7.78
C GLY A 266 5.20 -17.74 -6.29
N PHE A 267 4.40 -17.01 -5.51
CA PHE A 267 4.26 -17.19 -4.07
C PHE A 267 2.81 -17.21 -3.58
N ASP A 268 2.62 -17.91 -2.46
CA ASP A 268 1.44 -17.81 -1.60
C ASP A 268 1.83 -17.18 -0.27
N ILE A 269 0.87 -16.53 0.39
CA ILE A 269 1.01 -15.92 1.70
C ILE A 269 -0.08 -16.42 2.66
N GLN A 270 0.26 -16.55 3.93
CA GLN A 270 -0.62 -17.00 5.00
C GLN A 270 -0.41 -16.09 6.21
N PHE A 271 -1.50 -15.56 6.76
CA PHE A 271 -1.51 -14.70 7.93
C PHE A 271 -2.90 -14.77 8.61
N PRO A 272 -3.00 -14.49 9.92
CA PRO A 272 -4.28 -14.49 10.64
C PRO A 272 -5.18 -13.32 10.19
N VAL A 273 -6.43 -13.66 9.83
CA VAL A 273 -7.47 -12.74 9.37
C VAL A 273 -8.73 -12.93 10.22
N ILE A 274 -9.37 -11.83 10.62
CA ILE A 274 -10.58 -11.77 11.44
C ILE A 274 -11.80 -11.68 10.51
N GLU A 275 -12.50 -12.81 10.32
CA GLU A 275 -13.77 -12.90 9.58
C GLU A 275 -14.84 -13.53 10.48
N GLY A 276 -15.13 -12.85 11.61
CA GLY A 276 -15.96 -13.37 12.71
C GLY A 276 -15.23 -14.38 13.60
N VAL A 277 -14.47 -15.29 13.01
CA VAL A 277 -13.43 -16.12 13.66
C VAL A 277 -12.07 -15.76 13.05
N VAL A 278 -10.98 -16.02 13.76
CA VAL A 278 -9.63 -15.86 13.20
C VAL A 278 -9.31 -17.05 12.31
N GLU A 279 -9.27 -16.84 11.01
CA GLU A 279 -8.79 -17.79 10.01
C GLU A 279 -7.32 -17.54 9.67
N ASN A 280 -6.52 -18.61 9.59
CA ASN A 280 -5.15 -18.52 9.10
C ASN A 280 -5.01 -19.32 7.79
N LYS A 281 -5.65 -18.84 6.72
CA LYS A 281 -5.73 -19.49 5.41
C LYS A 281 -4.60 -19.03 4.47
N ARG A 282 -4.02 -19.98 3.74
CA ARG A 282 -3.06 -19.72 2.65
C ARG A 282 -3.80 -19.18 1.41
N ARG A 283 -3.30 -18.08 0.86
CA ARG A 283 -3.83 -17.30 -0.28
C ARG A 283 -2.70 -17.04 -1.28
N HIS A 284 -2.98 -16.67 -2.52
CA HIS A 284 -1.93 -16.20 -3.42
C HIS A 284 -1.34 -14.89 -2.89
N LEU A 285 -0.05 -14.64 -3.15
CA LEU A 285 0.56 -13.34 -2.87
C LEU A 285 0.20 -12.40 -4.04
N ASP A 286 -0.95 -11.74 -3.89
CA ASP A 286 -1.56 -10.83 -4.87
C ASP A 286 -1.98 -9.50 -4.21
N ILE A 287 -2.69 -8.65 -4.96
CA ILE A 287 -3.15 -7.33 -4.49
C ILE A 287 -4.21 -7.48 -3.38
N GLU A 288 -5.16 -8.40 -3.53
CA GLU A 288 -6.23 -8.64 -2.53
C GLU A 288 -5.65 -9.11 -1.20
N ALA A 289 -4.64 -9.99 -1.24
CA ALA A 289 -3.92 -10.42 -0.04
C ALA A 289 -3.17 -9.26 0.64
N MET A 290 -2.63 -8.30 -0.10
CA MET A 290 -1.94 -7.12 0.47
C MET A 290 -2.93 -6.09 1.04
N GLU A 291 -4.06 -5.88 0.39
CA GLU A 291 -5.17 -5.06 0.92
C GLU A 291 -5.69 -5.66 2.23
N LEU A 292 -5.92 -6.98 2.26
CA LEU A 292 -6.37 -7.71 3.44
C LEU A 292 -5.33 -7.71 4.57
N LEU A 293 -4.04 -7.80 4.24
CA LEU A 293 -2.93 -7.69 5.22
C LEU A 293 -2.85 -6.29 5.82
N SER A 294 -3.24 -5.26 5.06
CA SER A 294 -3.19 -3.83 5.43
C SER A 294 -4.47 -3.31 6.10
N ASP A 295 -5.58 -4.06 6.10
CA ASP A 295 -6.82 -3.71 6.79
C ASP A 295 -6.65 -3.90 8.32
N PRO A 296 -6.64 -2.84 9.15
CA PRO A 296 -6.38 -2.95 10.59
C PRO A 296 -7.55 -3.57 11.38
N GLN A 297 -8.74 -3.70 10.79
CA GLN A 297 -9.91 -4.36 11.41
C GLN A 297 -9.89 -5.86 11.13
N ARG A 298 -9.51 -6.27 9.92
CA ARG A 298 -9.43 -7.68 9.51
C ARG A 298 -8.07 -8.32 9.79
N CYS A 299 -6.99 -7.55 9.81
CA CYS A 299 -5.63 -8.04 10.03
C CYS A 299 -4.88 -7.15 11.03
N ARG A 300 -4.28 -7.78 12.05
CA ARG A 300 -3.50 -7.07 13.10
C ARG A 300 -2.11 -7.64 13.22
N VAL A 301 -1.45 -7.77 12.07
CA VAL A 301 -0.07 -8.27 11.94
C VAL A 301 0.89 -7.13 11.65
N LEU A 302 0.52 -6.23 10.73
CA LEU A 302 1.28 -5.03 10.45
C LEU A 302 1.27 -4.05 11.63
N ARG A 303 2.30 -3.21 11.70
CA ARG A 303 2.33 -2.06 12.62
C ARG A 303 1.28 -1.03 12.25
N LYS A 304 0.76 -0.30 13.25
CA LYS A 304 -0.20 0.79 13.01
C LYS A 304 0.32 1.77 11.96
N GLY A 305 -0.48 1.97 10.90
CA GLY A 305 -0.15 2.86 9.79
C GLY A 305 0.75 2.26 8.70
N ILE A 306 1.30 1.04 8.85
CA ILE A 306 2.01 0.38 7.75
C ILE A 306 1.01 -0.12 6.72
N ILE A 307 1.26 0.24 5.46
CA ILE A 307 0.54 -0.24 4.28
C ILE A 307 1.54 -1.01 3.42
N VAL A 308 1.18 -2.21 2.98
CA VAL A 308 1.96 -2.95 1.97
C VAL A 308 1.19 -2.94 0.65
N LYS A 309 1.88 -2.64 -0.45
CA LYS A 309 1.32 -2.68 -1.80
C LYS A 309 2.11 -3.62 -2.68
N LEU A 310 1.41 -4.43 -3.47
CA LEU A 310 2.02 -5.23 -4.54
C LEU A 310 1.89 -4.46 -5.86
N ALA A 311 3.02 -4.10 -6.44
CA ALA A 311 3.14 -3.54 -7.79
C ALA A 311 4.08 -4.46 -8.59
N PRO A 312 3.60 -5.61 -9.11
CA PRO A 312 4.46 -6.71 -9.56
C PRO A 312 5.56 -6.26 -10.54
N PRO A 313 6.85 -6.60 -10.28
CA PRO A 313 7.35 -7.59 -9.32
C PRO A 313 7.65 -7.08 -7.90
N ASP A 314 7.24 -5.86 -7.53
CA ASP A 314 7.75 -5.20 -6.33
C ASP A 314 6.72 -5.13 -5.20
N LEU A 315 7.19 -5.32 -3.97
CA LEU A 315 6.48 -5.02 -2.72
C LEU A 315 6.91 -3.63 -2.25
N ILE A 316 5.96 -2.74 -2.01
CA ILE A 316 6.21 -1.37 -1.57
C ILE A 316 5.65 -1.21 -0.15
N PHE A 317 6.55 -0.91 0.79
CA PHE A 317 6.20 -0.64 2.18
C PHE A 317 6.04 0.87 2.39
N LYS A 318 4.91 1.27 2.95
CA LYS A 318 4.58 2.67 3.20
C LYS A 318 4.07 2.88 4.61
N MET A 319 4.17 4.13 5.06
CA MET A 319 3.53 4.64 6.26
C MET A 319 2.38 5.57 5.85
N GLN A 320 1.20 5.33 6.40
CA GLN A 320 0.06 6.24 6.31
C GLN A 320 0.36 7.52 7.11
N THR A 321 0.09 8.68 6.52
CA THR A 321 0.26 9.98 7.18
C THR A 321 -1.04 10.41 7.88
N ALA A 322 -0.94 11.33 8.85
CA ALA A 322 -2.07 11.72 9.70
C ALA A 322 -3.21 12.43 8.95
N ASP A 323 -2.93 12.96 7.77
CA ASP A 323 -3.89 13.54 6.81
C ASP A 323 -4.55 12.48 5.90
N GLY A 324 -4.24 11.19 6.08
CA GLY A 324 -4.72 10.08 5.28
C GLY A 324 -3.90 9.78 4.02
N GLY A 325 -2.81 10.51 3.78
CA GLY A 325 -1.87 10.23 2.69
C GLY A 325 -0.97 9.02 2.92
N GLU A 326 -0.02 8.81 2.01
CA GLU A 326 0.97 7.72 2.09
C GLU A 326 2.38 8.25 1.79
N ARG A 327 3.36 7.89 2.62
CA ARG A 327 4.78 8.11 2.37
C ARG A 327 5.55 6.79 2.41
N ASN A 328 6.67 6.69 1.70
CA ASN A 328 7.59 5.56 1.87
C ASN A 328 8.16 5.55 3.30
N LEU A 329 8.69 4.42 3.74
CA LEU A 329 9.44 4.37 4.99
C LEU A 329 10.68 5.26 4.91
N GLU A 330 11.16 5.78 6.05
CA GLU A 330 12.36 6.62 6.08
C GLU A 330 13.62 5.76 5.88
N PRO A 331 14.58 6.13 5.01
CA PRO A 331 15.82 5.38 4.86
C PRO A 331 16.60 5.31 6.18
N GLY A 332 17.10 4.13 6.54
CA GLY A 332 17.89 3.94 7.76
C GLY A 332 17.96 2.48 8.22
N PRO A 333 18.88 2.15 9.15
CA PRO A 333 19.11 0.78 9.62
C PRO A 333 17.85 0.14 10.22
N GLN A 334 16.96 0.93 10.84
CA GLN A 334 15.68 0.46 11.38
C GLN A 334 14.72 -0.10 10.32
N ASN A 335 14.93 0.22 9.03
CA ASN A 335 14.15 -0.25 7.89
C ASN A 335 14.98 -1.10 6.92
N ALA A 336 16.22 -1.46 7.28
CA ALA A 336 17.06 -2.36 6.50
C ALA A 336 17.05 -3.77 7.10
N ILE A 337 16.84 -4.80 6.27
CA ILE A 337 16.88 -6.20 6.67
C ILE A 337 18.01 -6.96 5.96
N MET A 338 18.73 -7.80 6.71
CA MET A 338 19.82 -8.64 6.20
C MET A 338 19.35 -10.07 5.95
N VAL A 339 18.71 -10.30 4.80
CA VAL A 339 18.27 -11.65 4.43
C VAL A 339 19.45 -12.50 3.94
N THR A 340 19.40 -13.81 4.15
CA THR A 340 20.33 -14.75 3.51
C THR A 340 19.64 -15.40 2.32
N GLY A 341 20.15 -15.14 1.12
CA GLY A 341 19.62 -15.65 -0.14
C GLY A 341 19.78 -17.17 -0.29
N PRO A 342 19.15 -17.78 -1.32
CA PRO A 342 19.19 -19.23 -1.53
C PRO A 342 20.57 -19.74 -1.97
N ASP A 343 21.47 -18.83 -2.38
CA ASP A 343 22.88 -19.08 -2.68
C ASP A 343 23.81 -18.93 -1.44
N GLY A 344 23.24 -18.60 -0.27
CA GLY A 344 23.96 -18.34 0.97
C GLY A 344 24.56 -16.92 1.08
N GLN A 345 24.36 -16.05 0.08
CA GLN A 345 24.83 -14.66 0.17
C GLN A 345 23.90 -13.83 1.06
N ARG A 346 24.49 -12.98 1.92
CA ARG A 346 23.73 -12.01 2.70
C ARG A 346 23.45 -10.77 1.86
N LYS A 347 22.18 -10.39 1.75
CA LYS A 347 21.72 -9.23 1.01
C LYS A 347 21.03 -8.25 1.95
N ALA A 348 21.51 -7.01 1.96
CA ALA A 348 20.77 -5.90 2.56
C ALA A 348 19.59 -5.53 1.67
N ILE A 349 18.40 -5.42 2.27
CA ILE A 349 17.18 -4.95 1.61
C ILE A 349 16.67 -3.74 2.39
N ASP A 350 16.60 -2.60 1.73
CA ASP A 350 16.04 -1.36 2.28
C ASP A 350 14.54 -1.30 2.00
N LEU A 351 13.73 -1.36 3.06
CA LEU A 351 12.27 -1.33 3.00
C LEU A 351 11.72 0.09 2.74
N SER A 352 12.56 1.12 2.64
CA SER A 352 12.18 2.44 2.12
C SER A 352 11.97 2.46 0.60
N GLN A 353 12.50 1.45 -0.10
CA GLN A 353 12.45 1.31 -1.55
C GLN A 353 11.52 0.16 -1.98
N PRO A 354 11.07 0.11 -3.26
CA PRO A 354 10.39 -1.06 -3.80
C PRO A 354 11.26 -2.32 -3.73
N VAL A 355 10.73 -3.38 -3.11
CA VAL A 355 11.42 -4.65 -2.87
C VAL A 355 10.96 -5.70 -3.88
N SER A 356 11.80 -6.01 -4.86
CA SER A 356 11.46 -6.98 -5.90
C SER A 356 11.47 -8.43 -5.38
N HIS A 357 10.33 -9.13 -5.50
CA HIS A 357 10.22 -10.53 -5.06
C HIS A 357 10.84 -11.55 -6.02
N LEU A 358 11.19 -11.16 -7.26
CA LEU A 358 11.81 -12.06 -8.25
C LEU A 358 13.22 -12.53 -7.86
N GLY A 359 13.91 -11.80 -6.98
CA GLY A 359 15.24 -12.14 -6.49
C GLY A 359 15.27 -12.67 -5.06
N LEU A 360 14.13 -13.14 -4.54
CA LEU A 360 13.93 -13.58 -3.16
C LEU A 360 13.24 -14.95 -3.15
N GLY A 361 13.55 -15.79 -2.18
CA GLY A 361 12.78 -16.98 -1.87
C GLY A 361 11.65 -16.71 -0.88
N ALA A 362 10.89 -17.77 -0.59
CA ALA A 362 9.84 -17.73 0.42
C ALA A 362 10.36 -17.47 1.86
N PRO A 363 11.54 -17.98 2.29
CA PRO A 363 12.13 -17.62 3.59
C PRO A 363 12.43 -16.12 3.73
N GLU A 364 13.02 -15.50 2.71
CA GLU A 364 13.44 -14.10 2.71
C GLU A 364 12.23 -13.16 2.71
N LEU A 365 11.18 -13.50 1.93
CA LEU A 365 9.90 -12.79 1.99
C LEU A 365 9.22 -12.96 3.36
N THR A 366 9.28 -14.15 3.96
CA THR A 366 8.81 -14.39 5.33
C THR A 366 9.57 -13.52 6.34
N GLU A 367 10.87 -13.35 6.18
CA GLU A 367 11.69 -12.48 7.04
C GLU A 367 11.28 -11.01 6.90
N ILE A 368 11.12 -10.51 5.66
CA ILE A 368 10.68 -9.14 5.34
C ILE A 368 9.32 -8.83 5.99
N PHE A 369 8.32 -9.69 5.79
CA PHE A 369 6.99 -9.48 6.36
C PHE A 369 6.94 -9.58 7.89
N ASN A 370 7.96 -10.19 8.52
CA ASN A 370 8.11 -10.25 9.97
C ASN A 370 9.21 -9.32 10.51
N HIS A 371 9.69 -8.35 9.72
CA HIS A 371 10.68 -7.39 10.16
C HIS A 371 10.09 -6.41 11.21
N PRO A 372 10.83 -5.96 12.25
CA PRO A 372 10.35 -5.00 13.25
C PRO A 372 9.87 -3.64 12.72
N SER A 373 10.21 -3.26 11.47
CA SER A 373 9.64 -2.07 10.84
C SER A 373 8.24 -2.29 10.26
N VAL A 374 7.88 -3.53 9.96
CA VAL A 374 6.64 -3.93 9.26
C VAL A 374 5.66 -4.60 10.21
N ASN A 375 6.13 -5.57 11.00
CA ASN A 375 5.30 -6.41 11.87
C ASN A 375 5.33 -5.94 13.34
N ARG A 376 4.14 -5.75 13.92
CA ARG A 376 3.98 -5.27 15.30
C ARG A 376 4.51 -6.23 16.36
N ARG A 377 4.46 -7.53 16.10
CA ARG A 377 4.97 -8.58 17.00
C ARG A 377 6.48 -8.54 17.09
N ALA A 378 7.14 -8.44 15.94
CA ALA A 378 8.59 -8.33 15.86
C ALA A 378 9.09 -7.03 16.51
N ARG A 379 8.36 -5.92 16.35
CA ARG A 379 8.61 -4.66 17.07
C ARG A 379 8.50 -4.83 18.59
N ARG A 380 7.40 -5.42 19.08
CA ARG A 380 7.18 -5.71 20.51
C ARG A 380 8.21 -6.68 21.08
N LYS A 381 8.67 -7.66 20.30
CA LYS A 381 9.74 -8.59 20.69
C LYS A 381 11.06 -7.85 20.89
N LEU A 382 11.48 -7.05 19.91
CA LEU A 382 12.70 -6.24 19.98
C LEU A 382 12.69 -5.27 21.18
N GLN A 383 11.54 -4.66 21.46
CA GLN A 383 11.34 -3.81 22.64
C GLN A 383 11.44 -4.60 23.96
N ALA A 384 10.79 -5.77 24.05
CA ALA A 384 10.83 -6.62 25.24
C ALA A 384 12.22 -7.23 25.53
N GLU A 385 13.03 -7.43 24.50
CA GLU A 385 14.41 -7.91 24.59
C GLU A 385 15.44 -6.78 24.86
N GLY A 386 14.98 -5.54 25.05
CA GLY A 386 15.83 -4.37 25.34
C GLY A 386 16.69 -3.90 24.15
N GLY A 387 16.37 -4.35 22.94
CA GLY A 387 17.30 -4.35 21.79
C GLY A 387 17.48 -3.03 21.03
N PHE A 388 17.15 -1.87 21.59
CA PHE A 388 17.29 -0.59 20.86
C PHE A 388 18.72 -0.01 20.90
N ASP A 389 19.46 -0.22 21.99
CA ASP A 389 20.85 0.28 22.11
C ASP A 389 21.89 -0.65 21.45
N GLY A 390 21.57 -1.94 21.25
CA GLY A 390 22.53 -2.96 20.79
C GLY A 390 22.83 -3.00 19.29
N TRP A 391 22.11 -2.24 18.47
CA TRP A 391 22.26 -2.26 17.00
C TRP A 391 23.17 -1.16 16.43
N LEU A 392 23.66 -0.25 17.26
CA LEU A 392 24.48 0.90 16.83
C LEU A 392 26.00 0.63 16.77
N GLU A 393 26.49 -0.50 17.29
CA GLU A 393 27.94 -0.82 17.37
C GLU A 393 28.43 -1.87 16.35
N ALA A 394 27.60 -2.28 15.38
CA ALA A 394 27.92 -3.36 14.43
C ALA A 394 27.79 -2.98 12.93
N ALA A 395 28.09 -1.73 12.59
CA ALA A 395 28.15 -1.21 11.21
C ALA A 395 29.57 -0.71 10.87
#